data_AF-A0A7Y0SQD7-F1
#
_entry.id   AF-A0A7Y0SQD7-F1
#
_cell.length_a   1.000
_cell.length_b   1.000
_cell.length_c   1.000
_cell.angle_alpha   90.00
_cell.angle_beta   90.00
_cell.angle_gamma   90.00
#
_symmetry.space_group_name_H-M   'P 1'
#
loop_
_entity.id
_entity.type
_entity.pdbx_description
1 polymer ?
#
loop_
_entity_poly.entity_id
_entity_poly.type
_entity_poly.pdbx_seq_one_letter_code
_entity_poly.pdbx_strand_id
1 'polypeptide(L)' 'MALKPTIYKFRIAISDMNNDYYDSKNLTIALHPSEKPQRMLARILAYCLNAQSNLEFTKGLSTIEEPDLWHVGDD' A
#
# COMPACT_ATOMS: atom_id res chain seq x y z
N MET A 1 13.02 -16.79 15.98
CA MET A 1 13.02 -15.31 15.86
C MET A 1 12.44 -14.94 14.52
N ALA A 2 11.47 -14.01 14.46
CA ALA A 2 10.96 -13.50 13.18
C ALA A 2 12.01 -12.55 12.58
N LEU A 3 12.28 -12.72 11.28
CA LEU A 3 13.12 -11.78 10.52
C LEU A 3 12.46 -10.40 10.53
N LYS A 4 13.27 -9.34 10.70
CA LYS A 4 12.74 -7.97 10.65
C LYS A 4 12.29 -7.66 9.22
N PRO A 5 11.16 -6.96 9.03
CA PRO A 5 10.76 -6.50 7.72
C PRO A 5 11.78 -5.49 7.17
N THR A 6 11.91 -5.45 5.84
CA THR A 6 12.70 -4.41 5.16
C THR A 6 11.79 -3.21 4.90
N ILE A 7 12.20 -2.01 5.27
CA ILE A 7 11.40 -0.79 5.08
C ILE A 7 11.80 -0.10 3.78
N TYR A 8 10.81 0.16 2.93
CA TYR A 8 10.96 0.94 1.71
C TYR A 8 10.18 2.26 1.84
N LYS A 9 10.76 3.33 1.29
CA LYS A 9 10.09 4.64 1.19
C LYS A 9 9.86 4.97 -0.27
N PHE A 10 8.60 5.20 -0.63
CA PHE A 10 8.20 5.56 -1.98
C PHE A 10 7.67 6.99 -2.00
N ARG A 11 8.04 7.74 -3.04
CA ARG A 11 7.39 8.99 -3.41
C ARG A 11 6.68 8.75 -4.73
N ILE A 12 5.36 8.88 -4.73
CA ILE A 12 4.52 8.57 -5.88
C ILE A 12 3.72 9.80 -6.25
N ALA A 13 3.87 10.25 -7.49
CA ALA A 13 2.96 11.21 -8.09
C ALA A 13 1.89 10.42 -8.88
N ILE A 14 0.63 10.68 -8.58
CA ILE A 14 -0.53 10.06 -9.23
C ILE A 14 -1.19 11.12 -10.09
N SER A 15 -1.45 10.77 -11.34
CA SER A 15 -2.17 11.62 -12.31
C SER A 15 -3.16 10.74 -13.05
N ASP A 16 -4.33 10.55 -12.45
CA ASP A 16 -5.42 9.77 -13.02
C ASP A 16 -6.39 10.71 -13.76
N MET A 17 -6.21 10.77 -15.08
CA MET A 17 -7.02 11.60 -15.96
C MET A 17 -8.45 11.09 -16.14
N ASN A 18 -8.73 9.83 -15.80
CA ASN A 18 -10.08 9.28 -15.95
C ASN A 18 -11.01 9.76 -14.83
N ASN A 19 -10.44 10.05 -13.65
CA ASN A 19 -11.17 10.45 -12.45
C ASN A 19 -10.81 11.88 -11.98
N ASP A 20 -10.06 12.64 -12.79
CA ASP A 20 -9.50 13.95 -12.44
C ASP A 20 -8.78 13.98 -11.08
N TYR A 21 -8.10 12.87 -10.75
CA TYR A 21 -7.42 12.70 -9.47
C TYR A 21 -5.91 12.92 -9.61
N TYR A 22 -5.42 13.95 -8.93
CA TYR A 22 -4.01 14.35 -8.94
C TYR A 22 -3.51 14.50 -7.51
N ASP A 23 -2.54 13.67 -7.13
CA ASP A 23 -2.01 13.67 -5.76
C ASP A 23 -0.54 13.24 -5.73
N SER A 24 0.15 13.55 -4.63
CA SER A 24 1.51 13.11 -4.35
C SER A 24 1.57 12.42 -2.98
N LYS A 25 1.87 11.13 -2.98
CA LYS A 25 1.90 10.28 -1.77
C LYS A 25 3.33 9.93 -1.38
N ASN A 26 3.63 10.08 -0.10
CA ASN A 26 4.85 9.58 0.53
C ASN A 26 4.50 8.32 1.33
N LEU A 27 4.83 7.14 0.81
CA LEU A 27 4.49 5.86 1.43
C LEU A 27 5.70 5.27 2.14
N THR A 28 5.47 4.69 3.33
CA THR A 28 6.45 3.85 4.03
C THR A 28 5.91 2.43 4.08
N ILE A 29 6.54 1.50 3.34
CA ILE A 29 6.07 0.14 3.15
C ILE A 29 7.02 -0.84 3.82
N ALA A 30 6.47 -1.73 4.64
CA ALA A 30 7.19 -2.88 5.16
C ALA A 30 7.07 -4.06 4.19
N LEU A 31 8.22 -4.59 3.75
CA LEU A 31 8.34 -5.86 3.05
C LEU A 31 8.50 -6.97 4.09
N HIS A 32 7.48 -7.81 4.24
CA HIS A 32 7.56 -8.97 5.13
C HIS A 32 8.64 -9.95 4.63
N PRO A 33 9.37 -10.68 5.48
CA PRO A 33 10.45 -11.59 5.04
C PRO A 33 10.01 -12.67 4.04
N SER A 34 8.75 -13.11 4.14
CA SER A 34 8.14 -14.07 3.18
C SER A 34 7.52 -13.40 1.96
N GLU A 35 7.47 -12.07 1.91
CA GLU A 35 6.93 -11.32 0.78
C GLU A 35 8.01 -11.14 -0.30
N LYS A 36 7.64 -11.37 -1.56
CA LYS A 36 8.50 -11.09 -2.70
C LYS A 36 8.33 -9.64 -3.16
N PRO A 37 9.38 -8.96 -3.66
CA PRO A 37 9.27 -7.58 -4.13
C PRO A 37 8.17 -7.34 -5.17
N GLN A 38 7.89 -8.32 -6.03
CA GLN A 38 6.82 -8.24 -7.03
C GLN A 38 5.44 -8.12 -6.38
N ARG A 39 5.20 -8.84 -5.27
CA ARG A 39 3.94 -8.73 -4.52
C ARG A 39 3.83 -7.38 -3.82
N MET A 40 4.92 -6.88 -3.23
CA MET A 40 4.94 -5.54 -2.63
C MET A 40 4.62 -4.45 -3.67
N LEU A 41 5.23 -4.52 -4.85
CA LEU A 41 4.93 -3.59 -5.95
C LEU A 41 3.49 -3.75 -6.45
N ALA A 42 2.93 -4.96 -6.47
CA ALA A 42 1.52 -5.16 -6.80
C ALA A 42 0.58 -4.49 -5.78
N ARG A 43 0.90 -4.54 -4.48
CA ARG A 43 0.13 -3.79 -3.46
C ARG A 43 0.23 -2.29 -3.68
N ILE A 44 1.40 -1.77 -4.00
CA ILE A 44 1.60 -0.35 -4.31
C ILE A 44 0.82 0.06 -5.56
N LEU A 45 0.83 -0.77 -6.61
CA LEU A 45 0.03 -0.53 -7.81
C LEU A 45 -1.46 -0.52 -7.49
N ALA A 46 -1.95 -1.50 -6.72
CA ALA A 46 -3.33 -1.55 -6.27
C ALA A 46 -3.73 -0.30 -5.46
N TYR A 47 -2.84 0.21 -4.61
CA TYR A 47 -3.05 1.47 -3.90
C TYR A 47 -3.21 2.65 -4.87
N CYS A 48 -2.34 2.75 -5.89
CA CYS A 48 -2.41 3.85 -6.85
C CYS A 48 -3.65 3.78 -7.74
N LEU A 49 -4.06 2.57 -8.16
CA LEU A 49 -5.24 2.34 -8.99
C LEU A 49 -6.56 2.62 -8.25
N ASN A 50 -6.56 2.52 -6.92
CA ASN A 50 -7.72 2.78 -6.08
C ASN A 50 -7.54 4.05 -5.23
N ALA A 51 -6.64 4.96 -5.65
CA ALA A 51 -6.24 6.09 -4.83
C ALA A 51 -7.43 7.00 -4.52
N GLN A 52 -7.72 7.14 -3.23
CA GLN A 52 -8.81 7.94 -2.69
C GLN A 52 -8.48 8.31 -1.23
N SER A 53 -9.32 9.13 -0.60
CA SER A 53 -9.24 9.40 0.84
C SER A 53 -9.34 8.11 1.65
N ASN A 54 -8.72 8.06 2.82
CA ASN A 54 -8.83 6.95 3.78
C ASN A 54 -8.47 5.54 3.26
N LEU A 55 -7.75 5.44 2.14
CA LEU A 55 -7.14 4.18 1.70
C LEU A 55 -5.83 3.95 2.45
N GLU A 56 -5.71 2.80 3.12
CA GLU A 56 -4.57 2.49 3.99
C GLU A 56 -3.99 1.11 3.71
N PHE A 57 -2.68 0.97 3.91
CA PHE A 57 -2.01 -0.34 3.99
C PHE A 57 -2.19 -0.92 5.40
N THR A 58 -2.46 -2.22 5.46
CA THR A 58 -2.55 -2.94 6.72
C THR A 58 -1.28 -3.78 6.97
N LYS A 59 -1.33 -4.70 7.94
CA LYS A 59 -0.28 -5.68 8.19
C LYS A 59 -0.09 -6.69 7.05
N GLY A 60 -1.05 -6.81 6.12
CA GLY A 60 -0.99 -7.69 4.96
C GLY A 60 -0.54 -9.10 5.34
N LEU A 61 0.47 -9.64 4.63
CA LEU A 61 1.05 -10.99 4.87
C LEU A 61 1.48 -11.31 6.31
N SER A 62 1.57 -10.33 7.20
CA SER A 62 1.89 -10.56 8.61
C SER A 62 0.71 -11.12 9.42
N THR A 63 -0.51 -11.10 8.87
CA THR A 63 -1.73 -11.64 9.46
C THR A 63 -2.65 -12.19 8.37
N ILE A 64 -3.56 -13.09 8.73
CA ILE A 64 -4.63 -13.56 7.84
C ILE A 64 -5.95 -12.80 8.03
N GLU A 65 -6.02 -11.95 9.06
CA GLU A 65 -7.24 -11.24 9.48
C GLU A 65 -7.46 -9.91 8.75
N GLU A 66 -6.42 -9.35 8.13
CA GLU A 66 -6.45 -8.03 7.49
C GLU A 66 -6.12 -8.16 5.98
N PRO A 67 -6.85 -7.46 5.08
CA PRO A 67 -6.51 -7.42 3.66
C PRO A 67 -5.27 -6.55 3.42
N ASP A 68 -4.58 -6.68 2.28
CA ASP A 68 -3.39 -5.84 2.00
C ASP A 68 -3.66 -4.33 2.04
N LEU A 69 -4.87 -3.93 1.66
CA LEU A 69 -5.38 -2.56 1.58
C LEU A 69 -6.84 -2.56 2.03
N TRP A 70 -7.26 -1.49 2.67
CA TRP A 70 -8.67 -1.23 2.94
C TRP A 70 -9.00 0.26 2.83
N HIS A 71 -10.27 0.55 2.66
CA HIS A 71 -10.81 1.90 2.80
C HIS A 71 -11.58 1.94 4.12
N VAL A 72 -11.14 2.79 5.04
CA VAL A 72 -11.81 2.96 6.33
C VAL A 72 -12.86 4.06 6.17
N GLY A 73 -14.14 3.71 6.39
CA GLY A 73 -15.23 4.68 6.40
C GLY A 73 -15.15 5.58 7.64
N ASP A 74 -15.78 6.75 7.58
CA ASP A 74 -15.73 7.77 8.64
C ASP A 74 -16.67 7.49 9.84
N ASP A 75 -17.03 6.23 10.10
CA ASP A 75 -18.00 5.82 11.16
C ASP A 75 -17.43 5.89 12.59
#